data_AF-A0A6G5AAN8-F1
#
_entry.id   AF-A0A6G5AAN8-F1
#
_cell.length_a   1.000
_cell.length_b   1.000
_cell.length_c   1.000
_cell.angle_alpha   90.00
_cell.angle_beta   90.00
_cell.angle_gamma   90.00
#
_symmetry.space_group_name_H-M   'P 1'
#
loop_
_entity.id
_entity.type
_entity.pdbx_description
1 polymer ?
#
loop_
_entity_poly.entity_id
_entity_poly.type
_entity_poly.pdbx_seq_one_letter_code
_entity_poly.pdbx_strand_id
1 'polypeptide(L)'
;MNSLPNSGVIEFLKTGHVSADHPDFKELGYKDCLRKMCLESGSLIGGSYTHPFEMKEAYAEGVMPYTNFTFDFKGVIDYIFFTRQHMQVLGVLGPLDPHWLQENKVVGCPHPHVPSDHLPLLAQLEIALVTNGLVQRR
;
A
#
# COMPACT_ATOMS: atom_id res chain seq x y z
N MET A 1 -3.66 -6.81 -0.97
CA MET A 1 -4.58 -6.13 -0.03
C MET A 1 -6.04 -6.21 -0.49
N ASN A 2 -6.32 -6.47 -1.78
CA ASN A 2 -7.69 -6.48 -2.34
C ASN A 2 -8.48 -5.21 -2.01
N SER A 3 -7.79 -4.08 -1.97
CA SER A 3 -8.28 -2.80 -1.51
C SER A 3 -7.73 -1.73 -2.46
N LEU A 4 -8.60 -0.90 -3.03
CA LEU A 4 -8.19 0.20 -3.92
C LEU A 4 -7.51 1.33 -3.12
N PRO A 5 -6.77 2.25 -3.78
CA PRO A 5 -6.04 3.31 -3.09
C PRO A 5 -6.90 4.27 -2.25
N ASN A 6 -8.21 4.35 -2.54
CA ASN A 6 -9.19 5.18 -1.84
C ASN A 6 -9.95 4.45 -0.72
N SER A 7 -9.55 3.23 -0.38
CA SER A 7 -10.17 2.45 0.70
C SER A 7 -9.66 2.85 2.09
N GLY A 8 -10.45 2.56 3.12
CA GLY A 8 -10.09 2.76 4.51
C GLY A 8 -8.89 1.93 4.96
N VAL A 9 -8.63 0.79 4.30
CA VAL A 9 -7.42 -0.03 4.52
C VAL A 9 -6.17 0.76 4.16
N ILE A 10 -6.17 1.42 3.01
CA ILE A 10 -5.02 2.18 2.51
C ILE A 10 -4.90 3.52 3.25
N GLU A 11 -6.01 4.17 3.59
CA GLU A 11 -6.02 5.34 4.50
C GLU A 11 -5.35 5.00 5.84
N PHE A 12 -5.78 3.91 6.48
CA PHE A 12 -5.25 3.47 7.77
C PHE A 12 -3.74 3.27 7.71
N LEU A 13 -3.25 2.49 6.73
CA LEU A 13 -1.82 2.19 6.57
C LEU A 13 -0.97 3.43 6.25
N LYS A 14 -1.47 4.35 5.41
CA LYS A 14 -0.73 5.55 4.98
C LYS A 14 -0.69 6.64 6.04
N THR A 15 -1.80 6.86 6.73
CA THR A 15 -1.96 8.00 7.65
C THR A 15 -1.76 7.62 9.11
N GLY A 16 -1.70 6.33 9.41
CA GLY A 16 -1.64 5.81 10.77
C GLY A 16 -2.97 5.83 11.51
N HIS A 17 -4.07 6.25 10.86
CA HIS A 17 -5.38 6.28 11.50
C HIS A 17 -6.53 6.13 10.50
N VAL A 18 -7.70 5.73 11.00
CA VAL A 18 -8.95 5.69 10.24
C VAL A 18 -10.13 5.93 11.18
N SER A 19 -11.13 6.68 10.72
CA SER A 19 -12.32 6.96 11.53
C SER A 19 -13.06 5.66 11.92
N ALA A 20 -13.53 5.55 13.16
CA ALA A 20 -14.36 4.42 13.58
C ALA A 20 -15.76 4.42 12.93
N ASP A 21 -16.14 5.53 12.28
CA ASP A 21 -17.34 5.68 11.46
C ASP A 21 -17.04 5.61 9.95
N HIS A 22 -15.86 5.14 9.56
CA HIS A 22 -15.49 5.01 8.15
C HIS A 22 -16.47 4.09 7.40
N PRO A 23 -16.94 4.45 6.19
CA PRO A 23 -17.97 3.71 5.46
C PRO A 23 -17.61 2.25 5.16
N ASP A 24 -16.33 1.91 5.04
CA ASP A 24 -15.87 0.52 4.85
C ASP A 24 -16.23 -0.41 6.02
N PHE A 25 -16.52 0.12 7.22
CA PHE A 25 -17.05 -0.66 8.33
C PHE A 25 -18.54 -1.03 8.17
N LYS A 26 -19.24 -0.43 7.21
CA LYS A 26 -20.64 -0.75 6.83
C LYS A 26 -21.61 -0.73 8.02
N GLU A 27 -21.37 0.18 8.97
CA GLU A 27 -22.16 0.34 10.21
C GLU A 27 -22.19 -0.93 11.10
N LEU A 28 -21.25 -1.84 10.89
CA LEU A 28 -21.16 -3.07 11.68
C LEU A 28 -20.69 -2.75 13.10
N GLY A 29 -21.24 -3.46 14.08
CA GLY A 29 -21.00 -3.27 15.53
C GLY A 29 -19.59 -3.69 16.01
N TYR A 30 -18.55 -3.51 15.20
CA TYR A 30 -17.17 -3.90 15.51
C TYR A 30 -16.45 -2.91 16.43
N LYS A 31 -17.12 -1.84 16.87
CA LYS A 31 -16.45 -0.72 17.52
C LYS A 31 -15.66 -1.11 18.76
N ASP A 32 -16.24 -1.97 19.59
CA ASP A 32 -15.65 -2.39 20.85
C ASP A 32 -14.56 -3.46 20.68
N CYS A 33 -14.66 -4.32 19.66
CA CYS A 33 -13.64 -5.33 19.40
C CYS A 33 -12.41 -4.73 18.71
N LEU A 34 -12.59 -3.84 17.73
CA LEU A 34 -11.49 -3.18 17.02
C LEU A 34 -10.69 -2.24 17.92
N ARG A 35 -11.31 -1.65 18.94
CA ARG A 35 -10.60 -0.81 19.93
C ARG A 35 -9.48 -1.57 20.63
N LYS A 36 -9.61 -2.89 20.82
CA LYS A 36 -8.60 -3.73 21.47
C LYS A 36 -7.36 -3.96 20.59
N MET A 37 -7.45 -3.68 19.29
CA MET A 37 -6.33 -3.81 18.34
C MET A 37 -5.44 -2.56 18.32
N CYS A 38 -5.90 -1.44 18.89
CA CYS A 38 -5.08 -0.24 19.02
C CYS A 38 -4.11 -0.40 20.18
N LEU A 39 -2.84 -0.02 19.95
CA LEU A 39 -1.74 -0.15 20.91
C LEU A 39 -1.95 0.68 22.19
N GLU A 40 -2.74 1.74 22.11
CA GLU A 40 -3.22 2.46 23.28
C GLU A 40 -4.60 1.94 23.69
N SER A 41 -4.61 1.04 24.66
CA SER A 41 -5.81 0.64 25.40
C SER A 41 -6.28 1.80 26.28
N GLY A 42 -6.86 2.84 25.68
CA GLY A 42 -7.22 4.04 26.41
C GLY A 42 -7.66 5.20 25.51
N SER A 43 -8.85 5.08 24.93
CA SER A 43 -9.54 6.06 24.09
C SER A 43 -9.18 6.04 22.61
N LEU A 44 -10.23 5.93 21.80
CA LEU A 44 -10.26 6.53 20.47
C LEU A 44 -9.66 7.94 20.60
N ILE A 45 -8.52 8.23 19.97
CA ILE A 45 -8.10 9.63 19.85
C ILE A 45 -9.06 10.24 18.84
N GLY A 46 -10.03 11.01 19.34
CA GLY A 46 -11.01 11.72 18.50
C GLY A 46 -11.95 10.83 17.68
N GLY A 47 -12.19 9.57 18.06
CA GLY A 47 -13.10 8.68 17.33
C GLY A 47 -12.45 7.80 16.26
N SER A 48 -11.11 7.69 16.23
CA SER A 48 -10.38 6.92 15.20
C SER A 48 -9.61 5.72 15.78
N TYR A 49 -9.42 4.70 14.95
CA TYR A 49 -8.45 3.63 15.18
C TYR A 49 -7.06 4.08 14.70
N THR A 50 -6.00 3.73 15.42
CA THR A 50 -4.64 4.22 15.13
C THR A 50 -3.58 3.12 15.18
N HIS A 51 -2.46 3.36 14.49
CA HIS A 51 -1.20 2.63 14.63
C HIS A 51 0.01 3.58 14.62
N PRO A 52 1.14 3.23 15.25
CA PRO A 52 2.28 4.13 15.42
C PRO A 52 3.24 4.16 14.22
N PHE A 53 3.09 3.24 13.26
CA PHE A 53 4.02 3.15 12.13
C PHE A 53 3.84 4.32 11.16
N GLU A 54 4.93 5.02 10.84
CA GLU A 54 4.97 5.99 9.74
C GLU A 54 5.33 5.28 8.44
N MET A 55 4.31 4.75 7.75
CA MET A 55 4.49 3.99 6.53
C MET A 55 4.36 4.88 5.28
N LYS A 56 5.05 4.49 4.21
CA LYS A 56 4.90 5.07 2.88
C LYS A 56 4.84 3.97 1.83
N GLU A 57 4.10 4.21 0.75
CA GLU A 57 4.03 3.31 -0.40
C GLU A 57 5.29 3.46 -1.27
N ALA A 58 5.86 2.34 -1.72
CA ALA A 58 6.99 2.35 -2.66
C ALA A 58 6.60 2.87 -4.04
N TYR A 59 5.40 2.51 -4.49
CA TYR A 59 4.83 2.95 -5.76
C TYR A 59 4.02 4.22 -5.54
N ALA A 60 4.49 5.33 -6.10
CA ALA A 60 3.75 6.59 -6.08
C ALA A 60 2.50 6.50 -6.99
N GLU A 61 1.54 7.37 -6.73
CA GLU A 61 0.32 7.48 -7.53
C GLU A 61 0.66 7.71 -9.02
N GLY A 62 0.01 6.94 -9.89
CA GLY A 62 0.22 7.03 -11.34
C GLY A 62 1.42 6.25 -11.90
N VAL A 63 2.31 5.68 -11.06
CA VAL A 63 3.43 4.86 -11.55
C VAL A 63 2.95 3.55 -12.18
N MET A 64 2.02 2.86 -11.50
CA MET A 64 1.35 1.66 -12.00
C MET A 64 -0.14 1.96 -12.18
N PRO A 65 -0.72 1.78 -13.37
CA PRO A 65 -2.15 1.99 -13.59
C PRO A 65 -3.01 0.89 -12.93
N TYR A 66 -2.45 -0.31 -12.77
CA TYR A 66 -3.10 -1.46 -12.15
C TYR A 66 -2.04 -2.47 -11.69
N THR A 67 -2.35 -3.22 -10.63
CA THR A 67 -1.55 -4.36 -10.18
C THR A 67 -2.27 -5.67 -10.41
N ASN A 68 -3.61 -5.66 -10.41
CA ASN A 68 -4.43 -6.74 -10.94
C ASN A 68 -5.05 -6.31 -12.27
N PHE A 69 -4.92 -7.17 -13.28
CA PHE A 69 -5.36 -6.90 -14.65
C PHE A 69 -6.14 -8.10 -15.17
N THR A 70 -7.45 -8.11 -14.96
CA THR A 70 -8.39 -9.08 -15.53
C THR A 70 -9.30 -8.39 -16.53
N PHE A 71 -10.18 -9.16 -17.21
CA PHE A 71 -11.18 -8.57 -18.10
C PHE A 71 -12.14 -7.65 -17.33
N ASP A 72 -12.71 -8.15 -16.25
CA ASP A 72 -13.76 -7.48 -15.46
C ASP A 72 -13.22 -6.43 -14.47
N PHE A 73 -12.00 -6.62 -13.98
CA PHE A 73 -11.40 -5.74 -12.97
C PHE A 73 -9.96 -5.36 -13.31
N LYS A 74 -9.67 -4.06 -13.26
CA LYS A 74 -8.34 -3.50 -13.44
C LYS A 74 -8.14 -2.46 -12.34
N GLY A 75 -7.16 -2.66 -11.48
CA GLY A 75 -6.94 -1.74 -10.36
C GLY A 75 -5.68 -2.05 -9.58
N VAL A 76 -5.24 -1.06 -8.79
CA VAL A 76 -4.14 -1.20 -7.84
C VAL A 76 -4.70 -1.78 -6.55
N ILE A 77 -4.30 -3.01 -6.23
CA ILE A 77 -4.73 -3.72 -5.00
C ILE A 77 -3.56 -4.42 -4.27
N ASP A 78 -2.35 -4.27 -4.81
CA ASP A 78 -1.09 -4.77 -4.28
C ASP A 78 -0.18 -3.59 -3.96
N TYR A 79 0.55 -3.69 -2.84
CA TYR A 79 1.30 -2.57 -2.29
C TYR A 79 2.59 -3.09 -1.64
N ILE A 80 3.65 -2.30 -1.73
CA ILE A 80 4.85 -2.44 -0.90
C ILE A 80 4.89 -1.21 0.00
N PHE A 81 4.65 -1.42 1.29
CA PHE A 81 4.80 -0.38 2.31
C PHE A 81 6.16 -0.49 3.00
N PHE A 82 6.74 0.64 3.35
CA PHE A 82 7.99 0.72 4.09
C PHE A 82 7.95 1.85 5.13
N THR A 83 8.80 1.77 6.16
CA THR A 83 8.89 2.81 7.19
C THR A 83 9.67 4.02 6.66
N ARG A 84 9.00 5.18 6.58
CA ARG A 84 9.54 6.40 5.97
C ARG A 84 10.79 6.94 6.68
N GLN A 85 10.90 6.73 7.99
CA GLN A 85 11.98 7.30 8.80
C GLN A 85 13.36 6.69 8.49
N HIS A 86 13.40 5.44 8.02
CA HIS A 86 14.64 4.69 7.89
C HIS A 86 14.90 4.17 6.48
N MET A 87 13.96 4.37 5.55
CA MET A 87 14.08 3.83 4.21
C MET A 87 13.68 4.86 3.15
N GLN A 88 14.36 4.81 2.01
CA GLN A 88 14.04 5.60 0.83
C GLN A 88 13.96 4.71 -0.42
N VAL A 89 13.08 5.09 -1.34
CA VAL A 89 12.91 4.39 -2.62
C VAL A 89 13.97 4.89 -3.59
N LEU A 90 14.84 3.99 -4.06
CA LEU A 90 15.82 4.29 -5.12
C LEU A 90 15.20 4.12 -6.50
N GLY A 91 14.29 3.15 -6.66
CA GLY A 91 13.61 2.88 -7.91
C GLY A 91 12.55 1.80 -7.76
N VAL A 92 11.67 1.72 -8.76
CA VAL A 92 10.62 0.70 -8.85
C VAL A 92 10.52 0.18 -10.29
N LEU A 93 10.08 -1.07 -10.44
CA LEU A 93 9.76 -1.63 -11.75
C LEU A 93 8.44 -1.01 -12.25
N GLY A 94 8.48 -0.39 -13.41
CA GLY A 94 7.30 0.19 -14.07
C GLY A 94 6.33 -0.86 -14.63
N PRO A 95 5.24 -0.40 -15.26
CA PRO A 95 4.22 -1.30 -15.79
C PRO A 95 4.73 -2.09 -17.00
N LEU A 96 4.00 -3.16 -17.33
CA LEU A 96 4.12 -3.79 -18.63
C LEU A 96 3.78 -2.76 -19.73
N ASP A 97 4.51 -2.81 -20.84
CA ASP A 97 4.33 -1.87 -21.94
C ASP A 97 2.86 -1.86 -22.44
N PRO A 98 2.13 -0.73 -22.32
CA PRO A 98 0.76 -0.62 -22.79
C PRO A 98 0.62 -0.85 -24.30
N HIS A 99 1.65 -0.53 -25.08
CA HIS A 99 1.64 -0.74 -26.52
C HIS A 99 1.64 -2.23 -26.85
N TRP A 100 2.50 -3.01 -26.18
CA TRP A 100 2.54 -4.46 -26.34
C TRP A 100 1.19 -5.11 -26.00
N LEU A 101 0.55 -4.67 -24.91
CA LEU A 101 -0.79 -5.14 -24.52
C LEU A 101 -1.82 -4.85 -25.63
N GLN A 102 -1.78 -3.65 -26.22
CA GLN A 102 -2.68 -3.25 -27.28
C GLN A 102 -2.45 -4.04 -28.58
N GLU A 103 -1.20 -4.15 -29.04
CA GLU A 103 -0.81 -4.86 -30.26
C GLU A 103 -1.20 -6.35 -30.21
N ASN A 104 -1.02 -6.97 -29.04
CA ASN A 104 -1.34 -8.38 -28.83
C ASN A 104 -2.80 -8.60 -28.38
N LYS A 105 -3.61 -7.53 -28.31
CA LYS A 105 -5.03 -7.58 -27.92
C LYS A 105 -5.25 -8.24 -26.56
N VAL A 106 -4.33 -8.03 -25.62
CA VAL A 106 -4.42 -8.57 -24.27
C VAL A 106 -5.36 -7.70 -23.44
N VAL A 107 -6.57 -8.20 -23.20
CA VAL A 107 -7.65 -7.47 -22.47
C VAL A 107 -7.72 -7.82 -20.97
N GLY A 108 -6.93 -8.79 -20.55
CA GLY A 108 -6.83 -9.29 -19.18
C GLY A 108 -5.80 -10.44 -19.10
N CYS A 109 -5.39 -10.75 -17.88
CA CYS A 109 -4.49 -11.83 -17.52
C CYS A 109 -5.21 -12.82 -16.57
N PRO A 110 -4.73 -14.09 -16.44
CA PRO A 110 -3.52 -14.64 -17.04
C PRO A 110 -3.62 -14.78 -18.58
N HIS A 111 -2.47 -14.74 -19.23
CA HIS A 111 -2.26 -14.85 -20.68
C HIS A 111 -1.09 -15.83 -20.94
N PRO A 112 -0.96 -16.51 -22.09
CA PRO A 112 0.15 -17.44 -22.35
C PRO A 112 1.57 -16.88 -22.09
N HIS A 113 1.74 -15.56 -22.22
CA HIS A 113 2.99 -14.86 -21.92
C HIS A 113 3.01 -14.10 -20.59
N VAL A 114 1.89 -14.07 -19.85
CA VAL A 114 1.75 -13.41 -18.55
C VAL A 114 1.02 -14.38 -17.60
N PRO A 115 1.76 -15.15 -16.77
CA PRO A 115 1.20 -16.33 -16.10
C PRO A 115 0.28 -16.03 -14.92
N SER A 116 0.13 -14.76 -14.53
CA SER A 116 -0.62 -14.30 -13.36
C SER A 116 -1.53 -13.14 -13.78
N ASP A 117 -2.72 -13.05 -13.18
CA ASP A 117 -3.60 -11.88 -13.28
C ASP A 117 -3.08 -10.68 -12.46
N HIS A 118 -2.13 -10.91 -11.56
CA HIS A 118 -1.38 -9.87 -10.87
C HIS A 118 -0.02 -9.61 -11.55
N LEU A 119 0.29 -8.33 -11.77
CA LEU A 119 1.60 -7.83 -12.18
C LEU A 119 2.52 -7.68 -10.97
N PRO A 120 3.79 -8.09 -11.07
CA PRO A 120 4.72 -8.04 -9.95
C PRO A 120 5.08 -6.61 -9.57
N LEU A 121 5.17 -6.35 -8.27
CA LEU A 121 5.78 -5.15 -7.73
C LEU A 121 7.21 -5.45 -7.32
N LEU A 122 8.14 -4.58 -7.72
CA LEU A 122 9.55 -4.65 -7.36
C LEU A 122 10.03 -3.25 -7.02
N ALA A 123 10.57 -3.10 -5.81
CA ALA A 123 11.13 -1.84 -5.33
C ALA A 123 12.57 -2.05 -4.85
N GLN A 124 13.45 -1.14 -5.21
CA GLN A 124 14.77 -1.02 -4.61
C GLN A 124 14.69 0.02 -3.50
N LEU A 125 14.92 -0.44 -2.27
CA LEU A 125 14.93 0.41 -1.07
C LEU A 125 16.35 0.53 -0.53
N GLU A 126 16.71 1.73 -0.10
CA GLU A 126 17.91 1.97 0.69
C GLU A 126 17.52 2.19 2.15
N ILE A 127 18.26 1.55 3.07
CA ILE A 127 18.08 1.75 4.51
C ILE A 127 19.07 2.82 4.97
N ALA A 128 18.56 3.96 5.40
CA ALA A 128 19.35 5.00 6.03
C ALA A 128 19.49 4.70 7.52
N LEU A 129 20.71 4.38 7.95
CA LEU A 129 21.02 4.30 9.37
C LEU A 129 21.06 5.72 9.94
N VAL A 130 20.27 5.98 10.98
CA VAL A 130 20.38 7.23 11.73
C VAL A 130 21.74 7.25 12.41
N THR A 131 22.70 7.96 11.84
CA THR A 131 23.94 8.30 12.55
C THR A 131 23.60 9.35 13.59
N ASN A 132 23.16 8.91 14.76
CA ASN A 132 23.28 9.75 15.96
C ASN A 132 24.75 10.20 16.01
N GLY A 133 25.00 11.50 15.88
CA GLY A 133 26.29 12.09 15.52
C GLY A 133 27.46 11.81 16.47
N LEU A 134 27.93 10.57 16.54
CA LEU A 134 29.12 10.12 17.25
C LEU A 134 29.82 9.03 16.43
N VAL A 135 30.28 9.38 15.24
CA VAL A 135 31.45 8.70 14.65
C VAL A 135 32.40 9.80 14.16
N GLN A 136 33.28 10.26 15.05
CA GLN A 136 34.51 10.90 14.61
C GLN A 136 35.28 9.85 13.80
N ARG A 137 35.42 10.09 12.50
CA ARG A 137 36.36 9.36 11.67
C ARG A 137 37.77 9.63 12.22
N ARG A 138 38.43 8.58 12.71
CA ARG A 138 39.88 8.56 12.93
C ARG A 138 40.58 8.35 11.59
#